data_AF-A0A832K0E8-F1
#
_entry.id   AF-A0A832K0E8-F1
#
_cell.length_a   1.000
_cell.length_b   1.000
_cell.length_c   1.000
_cell.angle_alpha   90.00
_cell.angle_beta   90.00
_cell.angle_gamma   90.00
#
_symmetry.space_group_name_H-M   'P 1'
#
loop_
_entity.id
_entity.type
_entity.pdbx_description
1 polymer ?
#
loop_
_entity_poly.entity_id
_entity_poly.type
_entity_poly.pdbx_seq_one_letter_code
_entity_poly.pdbx_strand_id
1 'polypeptide(L)'
;MERTEDVFAYLRWIDQQVAQHAAGLPQIEKHGEQWQAVAIQVAGHRMLVPLDEVRAIFPPPRMVALPRAKTWVAGLANMRGELTGVFDLSQFLFDRPSERSRNNVVLLAKENGQVAFLV
;
A
#
# COMPACT_ATOMS: atom_id res chain seq x y z
N MET A 1 -27.27 -35.30 15.30
CA MET A 1 -26.28 -34.57 14.49
C MET A 1 -26.25 -35.23 13.12
N GLU A 2 -27.14 -34.80 12.21
CA GLU A 2 -27.08 -35.21 10.81
C GLU A 2 -26.15 -34.26 10.08
N ARG A 3 -25.12 -34.82 9.42
CA ARG A 3 -24.25 -34.08 8.50
C ARG A 3 -25.11 -33.61 7.34
N THR A 4 -25.29 -32.30 7.24
CA THR A 4 -26.08 -31.64 6.21
C THR A 4 -25.40 -31.81 4.84
N GLU A 5 -26.02 -32.57 3.93
CA GLU A 5 -25.56 -32.73 2.54
C GLU A 5 -25.77 -31.46 1.68
N ASP A 6 -26.41 -30.43 2.24
CA ASP A 6 -26.67 -29.14 1.57
C ASP A 6 -26.03 -27.97 2.35
N VAL A 7 -24.88 -27.53 1.85
CA VAL A 7 -24.11 -26.39 2.37
C VAL A 7 -24.94 -25.09 2.36
N PHE A 8 -25.83 -24.90 1.37
CA PHE A 8 -26.65 -23.70 1.30
C PHE A 8 -27.75 -23.68 2.37
N ALA A 9 -28.31 -24.85 2.70
CA ALA A 9 -29.25 -24.97 3.82
C ALA A 9 -28.56 -24.63 5.14
N TYR A 10 -27.32 -25.10 5.33
CA TYR A 10 -26.54 -24.80 6.53
C TYR A 10 -26.19 -23.31 6.66
N LEU A 11 -25.76 -22.68 5.56
CA LEU A 11 -25.46 -21.23 5.55
C LEU A 11 -26.72 -20.39 5.83
N ARG A 12 -27.88 -20.76 5.27
CA ARG A 12 -29.15 -20.08 5.55
C ARG A 12 -29.58 -20.25 7.01
N TRP A 13 -29.34 -21.41 7.60
CA TRP A 13 -29.60 -21.64 9.01
C TRP A 13 -28.73 -20.72 9.89
N ILE A 14 -27.42 -20.60 9.61
CA ILE A 14 -26.53 -19.68 10.32
C ILE A 14 -27.02 -18.24 10.20
N ASP A 15 -27.36 -17.79 8.99
CA ASP A 15 -27.83 -16.42 8.73
C ASP A 15 -29.10 -16.09 9.53
N GLN A 16 -30.07 -17.01 9.56
CA GLN A 16 -31.28 -16.85 10.38
C GLN A 16 -30.98 -16.80 11.88
N GLN A 17 -30.05 -17.63 12.36
CA GLN A 17 -29.65 -17.60 13.77
C GLN A 17 -28.95 -16.30 14.15
N VAL A 18 -28.09 -15.77 13.28
CA VAL A 18 -27.44 -14.46 13.47
C VAL A 18 -28.49 -13.35 13.49
N ALA A 19 -29.45 -13.36 12.56
CA ALA A 19 -30.50 -12.33 12.51
C ALA A 19 -31.40 -12.32 13.75
N GLN A 20 -31.73 -13.50 14.29
CA GLN A 20 -32.57 -13.63 15.49
C GLN A 20 -31.86 -13.27 16.80
N HIS A 21 -30.54 -13.45 16.86
CA HIS A 21 -29.74 -13.23 18.08
C HIS A 21 -28.80 -12.03 17.99
N ALA A 22 -28.82 -11.28 16.88
CA ALA A 22 -28.09 -10.04 16.75
C ALA A 22 -28.67 -9.04 17.75
N ALA A 23 -28.04 -8.97 18.93
CA ALA A 23 -28.03 -7.75 19.72
C ALA A 23 -27.54 -6.67 18.75
N GLY A 24 -28.40 -5.68 18.46
CA GLY A 24 -28.16 -4.68 17.41
C GLY A 24 -26.69 -4.25 17.44
N LEU A 25 -26.05 -4.25 16.27
CA LEU A 25 -24.63 -3.94 16.13
C LEU A 25 -24.31 -2.78 17.07
N PRO A 26 -23.25 -2.86 17.91
CA PRO A 26 -22.80 -1.67 18.63
C PRO A 26 -22.72 -0.59 17.56
N GLN A 27 -23.47 0.51 17.75
CA GLN A 27 -23.50 1.56 16.76
C GLN A 27 -22.04 1.87 16.50
N ILE A 28 -21.57 1.53 15.30
CA ILE A 28 -20.24 1.92 14.87
C ILE A 28 -20.41 3.42 14.79
N GLU A 29 -20.09 4.11 15.89
CA GLU A 29 -19.98 5.54 15.92
C GLU A 29 -19.18 5.85 14.68
N LYS A 30 -19.82 6.55 13.74
CA LYS A 30 -19.15 7.10 12.57
C LYS A 30 -18.16 8.10 13.14
N HIS A 31 -17.03 7.60 13.62
CA HIS A 31 -15.84 8.38 13.85
C HIS A 31 -15.65 9.11 12.53
N GLY A 32 -15.77 10.44 12.56
CA GLY A 32 -15.55 11.27 11.38
C GLY A 32 -14.27 10.81 10.69
N GLU A 33 -14.25 10.86 9.35
CA GLU A 33 -13.19 10.30 8.51
C GLU A 33 -11.82 10.37 9.21
N GLN A 34 -11.38 9.21 9.73
CA GLN A 34 -10.08 9.13 10.38
C GLN A 34 -9.02 9.25 9.29
N TRP A 35 -8.31 10.37 9.27
CA TRP A 35 -7.18 10.56 8.36
C TRP A 35 -6.06 9.58 8.75
N GLN A 36 -5.66 8.74 7.80
CA GLN A 36 -4.62 7.73 7.96
C GLN A 36 -3.43 8.08 7.06
N ALA A 37 -2.22 7.77 7.52
CA ALA A 37 -1.00 8.04 6.78
C ALA A 37 0.09 7.00 7.03
N VAL A 38 1.00 6.87 6.07
CA VAL A 38 2.23 6.08 6.17
C VAL A 38 3.37 6.97 6.64
N ALA A 39 4.02 6.59 7.73
CA ALA A 39 5.21 7.27 8.22
C ALA A 39 6.47 6.73 7.53
N ILE A 40 7.26 7.64 6.96
CA ILE A 40 8.51 7.33 6.27
C ILE A 40 9.64 8.22 6.77
N GLN A 41 10.88 7.80 6.53
CA GLN A 41 12.07 8.58 6.81
C GLN A 41 12.93 8.69 5.57
N VAL A 42 13.21 9.92 5.13
CA VAL A 42 13.97 10.21 3.90
C VAL A 42 15.09 11.18 4.24
N ALA A 43 16.34 10.80 3.96
CA ALA A 43 17.53 11.60 4.30
C ALA A 43 17.59 12.07 5.78
N GLY A 44 17.02 11.32 6.71
CA GLY A 44 16.92 11.69 8.14
C GLY A 44 15.70 12.55 8.51
N HIS A 45 14.85 12.92 7.55
CA HIS A 45 13.61 13.67 7.78
C HIS A 45 12.42 12.72 7.88
N ARG A 46 11.59 12.89 8.91
CA ARG A 46 10.34 12.13 9.07
C ARG A 46 9.23 12.82 8.30
N MET A 47 8.51 12.05 7.48
CA MET A 47 7.42 12.54 6.65
C MET A 47 6.21 11.61 6.77
N LEU A 48 5.03 12.13 6.45
CA LEU A 48 3.79 11.38 6.38
C LEU A 48 3.26 11.45 4.95
N VAL A 49 2.85 10.30 4.41
CA VAL A 49 2.15 10.21 3.13
C VAL A 49 0.71 9.79 3.40
N PRO A 50 -0.30 10.55 2.95
CA PRO A 50 -1.70 10.16 3.10
C PRO A 50 -1.94 8.74 2.55
N LEU A 51 -2.63 7.90 3.32
CA LEU A 51 -2.81 6.49 2.95
C LEU A 51 -3.65 6.35 1.67
N ASP A 52 -4.54 7.29 1.41
CA ASP A 52 -5.37 7.38 0.20
C ASP A 52 -4.56 7.72 -1.07
N GLU A 53 -3.34 8.23 -0.93
CA GLU A 53 -2.38 8.45 -2.04
C GLU A 53 -1.43 7.26 -2.26
N VAL A 54 -1.33 6.33 -1.30
CA VAL A 54 -0.46 5.14 -1.37
C VAL A 54 -1.24 3.97 -1.96
N ARG A 55 -0.88 3.57 -3.18
CA ARG A 55 -1.47 2.38 -3.82
C ARG A 55 -0.93 1.08 -3.23
N ALA A 56 0.36 1.03 -2.94
CA ALA A 56 1.01 -0.13 -2.33
C ALA A 56 2.44 0.19 -1.84
N ILE A 57 2.96 -0.68 -0.96
CA ILE A 57 4.31 -0.63 -0.43
C ILE A 57 4.97 -1.98 -0.69
N PHE A 58 6.16 -1.98 -1.29
CA PHE A 58 6.90 -3.20 -1.60
C PHE A 58 8.40 -3.05 -1.28
N PRO A 59 9.13 -4.16 -1.08
CA PRO A 59 10.59 -4.13 -1.17
C PRO A 59 11.05 -3.62 -2.54
N PRO A 60 12.19 -2.93 -2.64
CA PRO A 60 12.70 -2.42 -3.91
C PRO A 60 12.89 -3.57 -4.93
N PRO A 61 12.22 -3.52 -6.10
CA PRO A 61 12.36 -4.53 -7.12
C PRO A 61 13.72 -4.39 -7.82
N ARG A 62 14.04 -5.36 -8.69
CA ARG A 62 15.14 -5.17 -9.65
C ARG A 62 14.78 -4.03 -10.60
N MET A 63 15.70 -3.08 -10.73
CA MET A 63 15.56 -1.92 -11.60
C MET A 63 16.58 -1.98 -12.73
N VAL A 64 16.20 -1.47 -13.89
CA VAL A 64 17.09 -1.19 -15.01
C VAL A 64 17.44 0.28 -14.98
N ALA A 65 18.74 0.58 -14.95
CA ALA A 65 19.23 1.95 -14.98
C ALA A 65 18.91 2.62 -16.32
N LEU A 66 18.52 3.89 -16.28
CA LEU A 66 18.24 4.69 -17.47
C LEU A 66 19.46 5.56 -17.82
N PRO A 67 20.09 5.36 -18.99
CA PRO A 67 21.20 6.21 -19.43
C PRO A 67 20.77 7.68 -19.55
N ARG A 68 21.62 8.59 -19.10
CA ARG A 68 21.42 10.06 -19.19
C ARG A 68 20.20 10.59 -18.42
N ALA A 69 19.58 9.76 -17.58
CA ALA A 69 18.54 10.22 -16.68
C ALA A 69 19.12 11.11 -15.57
N LYS A 70 18.24 11.87 -14.90
CA LYS A 70 18.62 12.63 -13.71
C LYS A 70 19.04 11.67 -12.59
N THR A 71 19.89 12.14 -11.69
CA THR A 71 20.46 11.34 -10.59
C THR A 71 19.38 10.77 -9.66
N TRP A 72 18.24 11.45 -9.52
CA TRP A 72 17.09 10.98 -8.74
C TRP A 72 16.22 9.93 -9.45
N VAL A 73 16.53 9.57 -10.69
CA VAL A 73 15.88 8.44 -11.38
C VAL A 73 16.62 7.16 -11.01
N ALA A 74 16.06 6.41 -10.06
CA ALA A 74 16.64 5.14 -9.63
C ALA A 74 16.61 4.09 -10.77
N GLY A 75 15.58 4.14 -11.62
CA GLY A 75 15.49 3.35 -12.85
C GLY A 75 14.06 3.02 -13.24
N LEU A 76 13.92 2.00 -14.10
CA LEU A 76 12.64 1.39 -14.43
C LEU A 76 12.52 0.02 -13.79
N ALA A 77 11.35 -0.30 -13.26
CA ALA A 77 11.02 -1.61 -12.73
C ALA A 77 9.72 -2.13 -13.35
N ASN A 78 9.60 -3.46 -13.46
CA ASN A 78 8.31 -4.07 -13.75
C ASN A 78 7.58 -4.32 -12.44
N MET A 79 6.48 -3.61 -12.20
CA MET A 79 5.59 -3.85 -11.06
C MET A 79 4.27 -4.41 -11.56
N ARG A 80 4.06 -5.70 -11.28
CA ARG A 80 2.81 -6.43 -11.61
C ARG A 80 2.43 -6.36 -13.10
N GLY A 81 3.40 -6.39 -14.00
CA GLY A 81 3.19 -6.40 -15.45
C GLY A 81 3.20 -5.01 -16.09
N GLU A 82 3.38 -3.95 -15.29
CA GLU A 82 3.48 -2.58 -15.78
C GLU A 82 4.88 -2.02 -15.56
N LEU A 83 5.37 -1.24 -16.52
CA LEU A 83 6.67 -0.59 -16.45
C LEU A 83 6.55 0.70 -15.63
N THR A 84 7.13 0.70 -14.43
CA THR A 84 7.03 1.76 -13.44
C THR A 84 8.35 2.52 -13.35
N GLY A 85 8.28 3.84 -13.41
CA GLY A 85 9.42 4.69 -13.08
C GLY A 85 9.65 4.72 -11.58
N VAL A 86 10.87 4.39 -11.13
CA VAL A 86 11.26 4.44 -9.72
C VAL A 86 12.20 5.63 -9.52
N PHE A 87 11.86 6.47 -8.56
CA PHE A 87 12.58 7.71 -8.26
C PHE A 87 13.07 7.70 -6.81
N ASP A 88 14.34 8.02 -6.60
CA ASP A 88 14.93 8.15 -5.27
C ASP A 88 14.49 9.48 -4.64
N LEU A 89 13.60 9.40 -3.65
CA LEU A 89 13.02 10.59 -3.02
C LEU A 89 14.07 11.36 -2.20
N SER A 90 15.04 10.65 -1.62
CA SER A 90 16.17 11.25 -0.90
C SER A 90 17.04 12.07 -1.87
N GLN A 91 17.35 11.51 -3.03
CA GLN A 91 18.13 12.21 -4.05
C GLN A 91 17.33 13.38 -4.64
N PHE A 92 16.02 13.23 -4.84
CA PHE A 92 15.17 14.26 -5.43
C PHE A 92 15.02 15.48 -4.52
N LEU A 93 14.70 15.28 -3.23
CA LEU A 93 14.40 16.37 -2.30
C LEU A 93 15.65 16.97 -1.65
N PHE A 94 16.69 16.14 -1.42
CA PHE A 94 17.84 16.53 -0.58
C PHE A 94 19.19 16.37 -1.26
N ASP A 95 19.23 15.96 -2.54
CA ASP A 95 20.44 15.67 -3.30
C ASP A 95 21.38 14.66 -2.61
N ARG A 96 20.78 13.74 -1.83
CA ARG A 96 21.48 12.67 -1.12
C ARG A 96 20.95 11.32 -1.56
N PRO A 97 21.76 10.42 -2.12
CA PRO A 97 21.26 9.12 -2.55
C PRO A 97 20.79 8.32 -1.33
N SER A 98 19.69 7.58 -1.50
CA SER A 98 19.21 6.66 -0.48
C SER A 98 20.27 5.59 -0.22
N GLU A 99 20.62 5.38 1.06
CA GLU A 99 21.50 4.29 1.44
C GLU A 99 20.81 2.94 1.16
N ARG A 100 21.59 1.95 0.69
CA ARG A 100 21.07 0.59 0.52
C ARG A 100 20.89 -0.05 1.89
N SER A 101 19.66 -0.02 2.39
CA SER A 101 19.26 -0.75 3.59
C SER A 101 18.20 -1.81 3.26
N ARG A 102 18.06 -2.79 4.16
CA ARG A 102 16.95 -3.76 4.12
C ARG A 102 15.59 -3.11 4.40
N ASN A 103 15.60 -1.89 4.93
CA ASN A 103 14.40 -1.15 5.30
C ASN A 103 13.87 -0.25 4.18
N ASN A 104 14.62 -0.08 3.08
CA ASN A 104 14.14 0.70 1.95
C ASN A 104 12.87 0.04 1.40
N VAL A 105 11.91 0.86 1.03
CA VAL A 105 10.68 0.42 0.39
C VAL A 105 10.41 1.28 -0.83
N VAL A 106 9.56 0.77 -1.70
CA VAL A 106 9.01 1.53 -2.81
C VAL A 106 7.53 1.80 -2.54
N LEU A 107 7.19 3.07 -2.48
CA LEU A 107 5.80 3.54 -2.40
C LEU A 107 5.28 3.75 -3.82
N LEU A 108 4.24 3.01 -4.19
CA LEU A 108 3.53 3.21 -5.44
C LEU A 108 2.45 4.27 -5.23
N ALA A 109 2.51 5.37 -5.99
CA ALA A 109 1.51 6.43 -5.94
C ALA A 109 0.20 5.99 -6.62
N LYS A 110 -0.92 6.57 -6.19
CA LYS A 110 -2.26 6.24 -6.73
C LYS A 110 -2.67 7.08 -7.95
N GLU A 111 -2.07 8.24 -8.19
CA GLU A 111 -2.42 9.12 -9.33
C GLU A 111 -2.17 8.46 -10.71
N ASN A 112 -2.67 9.11 -11.79
CA ASN A 112 -2.80 8.62 -13.17
C ASN A 112 -1.50 8.24 -13.93
N GLY A 113 -0.44 7.84 -13.22
CA GLY A 113 0.78 7.27 -13.77
C GLY A 113 1.39 6.23 -12.82
N GLN A 114 2.09 5.25 -13.38
CA GLN A 114 2.88 4.28 -12.63
C GLN A 114 4.18 4.93 -12.13
N VAL A 115 4.08 5.70 -11.04
CA VAL A 115 5.21 6.35 -10.37
C VAL A 115 5.45 5.70 -9.01
N ALA A 116 6.71 5.35 -8.77
CA ALA A 116 7.17 4.75 -7.55
C ALA A 116 8.28 5.60 -6.92
N PHE A 117 8.21 5.78 -5.60
CA PHE A 117 9.25 6.46 -4.84
C PHE A 117 10.02 5.46 -4.01
N LEU A 118 11.33 5.38 -4.23
CA LEU A 118 12.27 4.73 -3.32
C LEU A 118 12.44 5.64 -2.10
N VAL A 119 12.14 5.09 -0.93
CA VAL A 119 12.25 5.73 0.38
C VAL A 119 12.99 4.83 1.36
#